data_AF-A0A1Q7MTI0-F1
#
_entry.id   AF-A0A1Q7MTI0-F1
#
_cell.length_a   1.000
_cell.length_b   1.000
_cell.length_c   1.000
_cell.angle_alpha   90.00
_cell.angle_beta   90.00
_cell.angle_gamma   90.00
#
_symmetry.space_group_name_H-M   'P 1'
#
loop_
_entity.id
_entity.type
_entity.pdbx_description
1 polymer ?
#
loop_
_entity_poly.entity_id
_entity_poly.type
_entity_poly.pdbx_seq_one_letter_code
_entity_poly.pdbx_strand_id
1 'polypeptide(L)'
;MTFTPQDQTFAGAAEAYRRLWVDEGSTIIESMERGTGLTYMENHVNAVVFEGPSHSGNGDRPMYLRASYPTDVKKATLVHEHGHRLIARLTIRPQDVDEHRVLFLFLYDVWAGLWGKDFADRQVEVESERRGLYDYETAWKWALSLSRDERASRFAAIVNANRK
;
A
#
# COMPACT_ATOMS: atom_id res chain seq x y z
N MET A 1 12.94 -2.67 8.13
CA MET A 1 12.77 -3.31 6.81
C MET A 1 14.13 -3.46 6.17
N THR A 2 14.37 -4.56 5.45
CA THR A 2 15.59 -4.79 4.67
C THR A 2 15.25 -4.79 3.19
N PHE A 3 16.21 -4.39 2.35
CA PHE A 3 16.04 -4.34 0.89
C PHE A 3 17.21 -5.08 0.26
N THR A 4 16.91 -6.19 -0.41
CA THR A 4 17.90 -7.03 -1.08
C THR A 4 17.60 -7.02 -2.57
N PRO A 5 18.55 -6.63 -3.44
CA PRO A 5 18.32 -6.73 -4.87
C PRO A 5 18.30 -8.19 -5.31
N GLN A 6 17.42 -8.57 -6.24
CA GLN A 6 17.38 -9.93 -6.79
C GLN A 6 18.71 -10.32 -7.44
N ASP A 7 19.36 -9.36 -8.10
CA ASP A 7 20.72 -9.45 -8.63
C ASP A 7 21.39 -8.06 -8.65
N GLN A 8 22.68 -8.00 -8.95
CA GLN A 8 23.48 -6.76 -8.85
C GLN A 8 22.99 -5.62 -9.75
N THR A 9 22.25 -5.89 -10.82
CA THR A 9 21.70 -4.84 -11.70
C THR A 9 20.65 -3.98 -10.98
N PHE A 10 19.99 -4.52 -9.95
CA PHE A 10 18.98 -3.81 -9.16
C PHE A 10 19.53 -3.16 -7.88
N ALA A 11 20.85 -3.21 -7.63
CA ALA A 11 21.46 -2.66 -6.43
C ALA A 11 21.14 -1.17 -6.20
N GLY A 12 21.16 -0.35 -7.27
CA GLY A 12 20.80 1.06 -7.19
C GLY A 12 19.34 1.31 -6.81
N ALA A 13 18.42 0.46 -7.29
CA ALA A 13 17.01 0.56 -6.93
C ALA A 13 16.76 0.09 -5.49
N ALA A 14 17.45 -0.95 -5.02
CA ALA A 14 17.41 -1.38 -3.63
C ALA A 14 17.89 -0.29 -2.67
N GLU A 15 18.98 0.40 -3.03
CA GLU A 15 19.48 1.54 -2.28
C GLU A 15 18.47 2.71 -2.26
N ALA A 16 17.79 2.97 -3.37
CA ALA A 16 16.75 4.01 -3.43
C ALA A 16 15.57 3.71 -2.48
N TYR A 17 15.07 2.47 -2.47
CA TYR A 17 14.03 2.06 -1.51
C TYR A 17 14.53 2.13 -0.07
N ARG A 18 15.77 1.72 0.19
CA ARG A 18 16.37 1.78 1.52
C ARG A 18 16.42 3.20 2.05
N ARG A 19 16.86 4.18 1.24
CA ARG A 19 16.91 5.60 1.63
C ARG A 19 15.52 6.14 1.93
N LEU A 20 14.56 5.90 1.03
CA LEU A 20 13.17 6.29 1.22
C LEU A 20 12.60 5.74 2.54
N TRP A 21 12.88 4.47 2.86
CA TRP A 21 12.43 3.86 4.12
C TRP A 21 13.11 4.45 5.35
N VAL A 22 14.41 4.77 5.28
CA VAL A 22 15.13 5.44 6.37
C VAL A 22 14.56 6.83 6.63
N ASP A 23 14.25 7.57 5.56
CA ASP A 23 13.83 8.97 5.65
C ASP A 23 12.35 9.10 6.05
N GLU A 24 11.48 8.21 5.56
CA GLU A 24 10.01 8.40 5.64
C GLU A 24 9.27 7.19 6.24
N GLY A 25 9.94 6.06 6.51
CA GLY A 25 9.29 4.81 6.88
C GLY A 25 8.46 4.89 8.16
N SER A 26 8.95 5.58 9.21
CA SER A 26 8.17 5.81 10.43
C SER A 26 6.91 6.63 10.16
N THR A 27 7.05 7.74 9.43
CA THR A 27 5.93 8.62 9.06
C THR A 27 4.88 7.88 8.22
N ILE A 28 5.30 7.00 7.31
CA ILE A 28 4.43 6.13 6.52
C ILE A 28 3.60 5.22 7.44
N ILE A 29 4.25 4.48 8.34
CA ILE A 29 3.56 3.58 9.28
C ILE A 29 2.58 4.37 10.14
N GLU A 30 3.02 5.46 10.78
CA GLU A 30 2.15 6.26 11.63
C GLU A 30 0.96 6.85 10.87
N SER A 31 1.14 7.26 9.61
CA SER A 31 0.05 7.76 8.77
C SER A 31 -0.99 6.67 8.49
N MET A 32 -0.53 5.45 8.17
CA MET A 32 -1.44 4.31 8.00
C MET A 32 -2.16 3.95 9.30
N GLU A 33 -1.46 3.91 10.43
CA GLU A 33 -2.09 3.61 11.72
C GLU A 33 -3.14 4.65 12.11
N ARG A 34 -2.83 5.95 11.93
CA ARG A 34 -3.79 7.04 12.15
C ARG A 34 -4.99 6.96 11.20
N GLY A 35 -4.76 6.66 9.93
CA GLY A 35 -5.81 6.59 8.91
C GLY A 35 -6.74 5.39 9.06
N THR A 36 -6.27 4.31 9.67
CA THR A 36 -7.01 3.03 9.78
C THR A 36 -7.49 2.71 11.19
N GLY A 37 -6.89 3.30 12.23
CA GLY A 37 -7.08 2.89 13.61
C GLY A 37 -6.55 1.48 13.92
N LEU A 38 -5.74 0.92 13.02
CA LEU A 38 -5.07 -0.37 13.16
C LEU A 38 -3.62 -0.15 13.58
N THR A 39 -3.13 -0.90 14.56
CA THR A 39 -1.70 -0.94 14.85
C THR A 39 -0.97 -1.90 13.89
N TYR A 40 0.17 -1.47 13.36
CA TYR A 40 1.06 -2.20 12.47
C TYR A 40 1.93 -3.17 13.27
N MET A 41 1.73 -4.48 13.07
CA MET A 41 2.31 -5.53 13.93
C MET A 41 3.63 -6.11 13.42
N GLU A 42 4.01 -5.83 12.17
CA GLU A 42 5.17 -6.46 11.54
C GLU A 42 6.46 -5.79 12.04
N ASN A 43 7.24 -6.53 12.83
CA ASN A 43 8.51 -6.05 13.38
C ASN A 43 9.65 -6.07 12.34
N HIS A 44 9.58 -6.99 11.37
CA HIS A 44 10.59 -7.16 10.35
C HIS A 44 9.97 -7.53 9.02
N VAL A 45 10.17 -6.69 8.01
CA VAL A 45 9.78 -6.96 6.63
C VAL A 45 11.04 -7.06 5.78
N ASN A 46 11.19 -8.18 5.08
CA ASN A 46 12.21 -8.36 4.04
C ASN A 46 11.63 -7.99 2.69
N ALA A 47 12.32 -7.16 1.92
CA ALA A 47 11.92 -6.83 0.55
C ALA A 47 12.98 -7.24 -0.47
N VAL A 48 12.54 -7.89 -1.55
CA VAL A 48 13.35 -8.21 -2.72
C VAL A 48 13.07 -7.19 -3.81
N VAL A 49 14.10 -6.52 -4.31
CA VAL A 49 13.98 -5.52 -5.38
C VAL A 49 14.32 -6.15 -6.72
N PHE A 50 13.37 -6.11 -7.65
CA PHE A 50 13.40 -6.87 -8.89
C PHE A 50 12.62 -6.20 -10.02
N GLU A 51 12.55 -6.81 -11.20
CA GLU A 51 11.72 -6.31 -12.29
C GLU A 51 10.47 -7.19 -12.51
N GLY A 52 9.32 -6.69 -12.05
CA GLY A 52 8.02 -7.34 -12.18
C GLY A 52 6.94 -6.64 -11.35
N PRO A 53 5.71 -7.18 -11.28
CA PRO A 53 4.66 -6.65 -10.43
C PRO A 53 5.09 -6.65 -8.96
N SER A 54 4.91 -5.53 -8.27
CA SER A 54 5.15 -5.48 -6.82
C SER A 54 4.07 -6.29 -6.10
N HIS A 55 4.45 -6.89 -4.96
CA HIS A 55 3.50 -7.59 -4.10
C HIS A 55 3.96 -7.59 -2.66
N SER A 56 2.99 -7.55 -1.76
CA SER A 56 3.19 -7.35 -0.34
C SER A 56 3.91 -8.49 0.37
N GLY A 57 3.77 -9.71 -0.14
CA GLY A 57 4.14 -10.91 0.61
C GLY A 57 3.22 -11.12 1.81
N ASN A 58 3.57 -12.02 2.73
CA ASN A 58 2.83 -12.23 3.97
C ASN A 58 3.69 -12.97 5.01
N GLY A 59 3.59 -12.58 6.28
CA GLY A 59 4.43 -13.16 7.35
C GLY A 59 5.90 -13.22 6.94
N ASP A 60 6.47 -14.43 6.90
CA ASP A 60 7.87 -14.65 6.52
C ASP A 60 8.15 -14.53 5.01
N ARG A 61 7.12 -14.48 4.16
CA ARG A 61 7.30 -14.28 2.71
C ARG A 61 7.71 -12.83 2.43
N PRO A 62 8.79 -12.62 1.66
CA PRO A 62 9.27 -11.27 1.40
C PRO A 62 8.27 -10.48 0.56
N MET A 63 8.29 -9.17 0.76
CA MET A 63 7.72 -8.20 -0.17
C MET A 63 8.57 -8.17 -1.44
N TYR A 64 7.97 -7.99 -2.60
CA TYR A 64 8.71 -7.77 -3.84
C TYR A 64 8.36 -6.40 -4.39
N LEU A 65 9.39 -5.65 -4.77
CA LEU A 65 9.27 -4.26 -5.17
C LEU A 65 9.93 -4.03 -6.51
N ARG A 66 9.19 -3.39 -7.42
CA ARG A 66 9.68 -3.14 -8.78
C ARG A 66 10.81 -2.11 -8.77
N ALA A 67 11.91 -2.44 -9.44
CA ALA A 67 13.13 -1.66 -9.47
C ALA A 67 12.98 -0.40 -10.35
N SER A 68 12.35 -0.56 -11.52
CA SER A 68 12.20 0.48 -12.55
C SER A 68 11.24 1.61 -12.21
N TYR A 69 10.49 1.52 -11.10
CA TYR A 69 9.56 2.59 -10.72
C TYR A 69 10.27 3.93 -10.47
N PRO A 70 9.72 5.05 -10.97
CA PRO A 70 10.15 6.39 -10.54
C PRO A 70 9.98 6.59 -9.03
N THR A 71 10.70 7.54 -8.44
CA THR A 71 10.71 7.76 -6.99
C THR A 71 9.32 7.90 -6.38
N ASP A 72 8.44 8.69 -6.99
CA ASP A 72 7.07 8.89 -6.47
C ASP A 72 6.24 7.60 -6.53
N VAL A 73 6.43 6.80 -7.58
CA VAL A 73 5.76 5.49 -7.69
C VAL A 73 6.33 4.52 -6.67
N LYS A 74 7.64 4.55 -6.39
CA LYS A 74 8.25 3.75 -5.30
C LYS A 74 7.62 4.10 -3.93
N LYS A 75 7.43 5.39 -3.65
CA LYS A 75 6.76 5.88 -2.44
C LYS A 75 5.34 5.32 -2.33
N ALA A 76 4.55 5.49 -3.40
CA ALA A 76 3.18 5.03 -3.46
C ALA A 76 3.07 3.50 -3.27
N THR A 77 3.92 2.76 -3.98
CA THR A 77 4.01 1.30 -3.90
C THR A 77 4.37 0.84 -2.49
N LEU A 78 5.31 1.48 -1.79
CA LEU A 78 5.62 1.10 -0.41
C LEU A 78 4.39 1.19 0.50
N VAL A 79 3.64 2.28 0.42
CA VAL A 79 2.40 2.44 1.21
C VAL A 79 1.35 1.40 0.79
N HIS A 80 1.20 1.15 -0.51
CA HIS A 80 0.29 0.15 -1.05
C HIS A 80 0.59 -1.25 -0.48
N GLU A 81 1.84 -1.70 -0.60
CA GLU A 81 2.24 -3.03 -0.16
C GLU A 81 2.20 -3.18 1.37
N HIS A 82 2.59 -2.15 2.11
CA HIS A 82 2.41 -2.15 3.56
C HIS A 82 0.94 -2.10 3.98
N GLY A 83 0.09 -1.42 3.22
CA GLY A 83 -1.35 -1.40 3.40
C GLY A 83 -1.94 -2.80 3.31
N HIS A 84 -1.53 -3.59 2.32
CA HIS A 84 -1.89 -5.01 2.25
C HIS A 84 -1.46 -5.80 3.50
N ARG A 85 -0.21 -5.63 3.96
CA ARG A 85 0.27 -6.31 5.18
C ARG A 85 -0.51 -5.88 6.42
N LEU A 86 -0.90 -4.61 6.51
CA LEU A 86 -1.71 -4.07 7.60
C LEU A 86 -3.12 -4.67 7.63
N ILE A 87 -3.78 -4.81 6.47
CA ILE A 87 -5.14 -5.37 6.38
C ILE A 87 -5.18 -6.90 6.33
N ALA A 88 -4.04 -7.58 6.20
CA ALA A 88 -3.96 -9.04 6.11
C ALA A 88 -4.65 -9.76 7.29
N ARG A 89 -4.68 -9.11 8.47
CA ARG A 89 -5.36 -9.63 9.67
C ARG A 89 -6.87 -9.50 9.67
N LEU A 90 -7.44 -8.71 8.76
CA LEU A 90 -8.88 -8.54 8.63
C LEU A 90 -9.43 -9.73 7.85
N THR A 91 -9.86 -10.79 8.53
CA THR A 91 -10.35 -12.02 7.91
C THR A 91 -11.85 -11.97 7.61
N ILE A 92 -12.59 -11.14 8.35
CA ILE A 92 -14.03 -10.92 8.15
C ILE A 92 -14.21 -9.68 7.26
N ARG A 93 -14.66 -9.87 6.01
CA ARG A 93 -14.87 -8.80 5.01
C ARG A 93 -16.24 -8.95 4.34
N PRO A 94 -16.86 -7.86 3.87
CA PRO A 94 -18.03 -7.93 3.01
C PRO A 94 -17.73 -8.74 1.74
N GLN A 95 -18.67 -9.58 1.30
CA GLN A 95 -18.45 -10.47 0.13
C GLN A 95 -18.27 -9.71 -1.19
N ASP A 96 -18.75 -8.47 -1.26
CA ASP A 96 -18.70 -7.59 -2.43
C ASP A 96 -17.47 -6.67 -2.47
N VAL A 97 -16.62 -6.73 -1.44
CA VAL A 97 -15.44 -5.88 -1.29
C VAL A 97 -14.18 -6.75 -1.28
N ASP A 98 -13.49 -6.79 -2.40
CA ASP A 98 -12.20 -7.45 -2.53
C ASP A 98 -11.08 -6.74 -1.75
N GLU A 99 -9.91 -7.36 -1.67
CA GLU A 99 -8.77 -6.86 -0.91
C GLU A 99 -8.28 -5.47 -1.33
N HIS A 100 -8.20 -5.18 -2.63
CA HIS A 100 -7.77 -3.86 -3.10
C HIS A 100 -8.84 -2.82 -2.79
N ARG A 101 -10.12 -3.16 -2.91
CA ARG A 101 -11.19 -2.27 -2.47
C ARG A 101 -11.12 -1.98 -0.97
N VAL A 102 -10.82 -2.97 -0.13
CA VAL A 102 -10.59 -2.72 1.31
C VAL A 102 -9.41 -1.75 1.52
N LEU A 103 -8.31 -1.95 0.79
CA LEU A 103 -7.13 -1.07 0.84
C LEU A 103 -7.48 0.36 0.41
N PHE A 104 -8.24 0.52 -0.68
CA PHE A 104 -8.55 1.83 -1.26
C PHE A 104 -9.53 2.67 -0.42
N LEU A 105 -10.19 2.07 0.57
CA LEU A 105 -10.94 2.80 1.58
C LEU A 105 -10.06 3.71 2.46
N PHE A 106 -8.73 3.54 2.48
CA PHE A 106 -7.85 4.46 3.21
C PHE A 106 -6.60 4.88 2.43
N LEU A 107 -6.19 4.13 1.41
CA LEU A 107 -4.91 4.37 0.72
C LEU A 107 -4.80 5.77 0.12
N TYR A 108 -5.85 6.26 -0.55
CA TYR A 108 -5.87 7.63 -1.10
C TYR A 108 -5.65 8.69 -0.03
N ASP A 109 -6.37 8.58 1.10
CA ASP A 109 -6.31 9.55 2.18
C ASP A 109 -4.94 9.52 2.89
N VAL A 110 -4.31 8.34 2.99
CA VAL A 110 -2.93 8.21 3.49
C VAL A 110 -1.92 8.87 2.55
N TRP A 111 -2.01 8.63 1.23
CA TRP A 111 -1.14 9.32 0.26
C TRP A 111 -1.33 10.83 0.31
N ALA A 112 -2.58 11.30 0.35
CA ALA A 112 -2.90 12.72 0.41
C ALA A 112 -2.38 13.36 1.70
N GLY A 113 -2.44 12.64 2.83
CA GLY A 113 -1.90 13.09 4.10
C GLY A 113 -0.37 13.14 4.17
N LEU A 114 0.33 12.24 3.46
CA LEU A 114 1.78 12.19 3.43
C LEU A 114 2.40 13.23 2.47
N TRP A 115 1.84 13.32 1.25
CA TRP A 115 2.49 14.03 0.14
C TRP A 115 1.55 14.98 -0.61
N GLY A 116 0.33 15.19 -0.10
CA GLY A 116 -0.65 16.11 -0.68
C GLY A 116 -1.54 15.47 -1.75
N LYS A 117 -2.64 16.16 -2.05
CA LYS A 117 -3.68 15.69 -2.97
C LYS A 117 -3.13 15.41 -4.37
N ASP A 118 -2.31 16.30 -4.91
CA ASP A 118 -1.74 16.16 -6.26
C ASP A 118 -0.88 14.90 -6.40
N PHE A 119 -0.18 14.50 -5.33
CA PHE A 119 0.54 13.24 -5.32
C PHE A 119 -0.44 12.08 -5.38
N ALA A 120 -1.43 12.05 -4.50
CA ALA A 120 -2.43 10.97 -4.43
C ALA A 120 -3.18 10.79 -5.75
N ASP A 121 -3.63 11.89 -6.37
CA ASP A 121 -4.31 11.86 -7.67
C ASP A 121 -3.44 11.22 -8.76
N ARG A 122 -2.16 11.63 -8.86
CA ARG A 122 -1.23 11.02 -9.82
C ARG A 122 -1.00 9.53 -9.57
N GLN A 123 -0.96 9.10 -8.32
CA GLN A 123 -0.79 7.68 -8.02
C GLN A 123 -2.04 6.87 -8.37
N VAL A 124 -3.23 7.44 -8.19
CA VAL A 124 -4.47 6.84 -8.67
C VAL A 124 -4.43 6.67 -10.19
N GLU A 125 -3.97 7.68 -10.94
CA GLU A 125 -3.79 7.59 -12.39
C GLU A 125 -2.80 6.46 -12.75
N VAL A 126 -1.62 6.45 -12.14
CA VAL A 126 -0.57 5.43 -12.38
C VAL A 126 -1.08 4.02 -12.07
N GLU A 127 -1.81 3.83 -10.97
CA GLU A 127 -2.39 2.52 -10.65
C GLU A 127 -3.54 2.15 -11.58
N SER A 128 -4.38 3.11 -11.94
CA SER A 128 -5.51 2.90 -12.86
C SER A 128 -5.07 2.54 -14.27
N GLU A 129 -3.85 2.89 -14.68
CA GLU A 129 -3.26 2.48 -15.96
C GLU A 129 -2.70 1.05 -15.95
N ARG A 130 -2.54 0.42 -14.77
CA ARG A 130 -2.05 -0.96 -14.70
C ARG A 130 -3.03 -1.89 -15.41
N ARG A 131 -2.49 -2.78 -16.24
CA ARG A 131 -3.25 -3.82 -16.96
C ARG A 131 -2.74 -5.19 -16.53
N GLY A 132 -3.62 -6.17 -16.45
CA GLY A 132 -3.27 -7.53 -16.04
C GLY A 132 -4.40 -8.19 -15.25
N LEU A 133 -4.04 -8.82 -14.14
CA LEU A 133 -4.93 -9.70 -13.35
C LEU A 133 -6.01 -8.97 -12.55
N TYR A 134 -5.88 -7.66 -12.32
CA TYR A 134 -6.81 -6.88 -11.52
C TYR A 134 -7.19 -5.57 -12.22
N ASP A 135 -8.47 -5.21 -12.13
CA ASP A 135 -9.02 -3.96 -12.68
C ASP A 135 -8.92 -2.84 -11.63
N TYR A 136 -7.72 -2.26 -11.55
CA TYR A 136 -7.41 -1.14 -10.67
C TYR A 136 -8.27 0.10 -10.95
N GLU A 137 -8.58 0.37 -12.21
CA GLU A 137 -9.35 1.54 -12.62
C GLU A 137 -10.77 1.50 -12.03
N THR A 138 -11.46 0.36 -12.17
CA THR A 138 -12.80 0.20 -11.60
C THR A 138 -12.77 0.24 -10.06
N ALA A 139 -11.75 -0.33 -9.44
CA ALA A 139 -11.60 -0.30 -7.98
C ALA A 139 -11.37 1.13 -7.45
N TRP A 140 -10.52 1.92 -8.12
CA TRP A 140 -10.28 3.32 -7.77
C TRP A 140 -11.53 4.18 -7.99
N LYS A 141 -12.22 4.02 -9.13
CA LYS A 141 -13.50 4.72 -9.38
C LYS A 141 -14.54 4.41 -8.30
N TRP A 142 -14.63 3.16 -7.85
CA TRP A 142 -15.51 2.79 -6.75
C TRP A 142 -15.10 3.52 -5.45
N ALA A 143 -13.83 3.46 -5.05
CA ALA A 143 -13.38 4.07 -3.81
C ALA A 143 -13.53 5.60 -3.81
N LEU A 144 -13.30 6.24 -4.94
CA LEU A 144 -13.40 7.70 -5.10
C LEU A 144 -14.82 8.20 -5.42
N SER A 145 -15.77 7.31 -5.70
CA SER A 145 -17.19 7.67 -5.72
C SER A 145 -17.76 7.88 -4.32
N LEU A 146 -17.07 7.37 -3.29
CA LEU A 146 -17.35 7.62 -1.89
C LEU A 146 -16.65 8.90 -1.43
N SER A 147 -17.29 9.66 -0.56
CA SER A 147 -16.64 10.70 0.23
C SER A 147 -15.60 10.11 1.19
N ARG A 148 -14.71 10.96 1.69
CA ARG A 148 -13.72 10.58 2.72
C ARG A 148 -14.38 9.93 3.94
N ASP A 149 -15.48 10.51 4.41
CA ASP A 149 -16.19 10.00 5.59
C ASP A 149 -16.89 8.67 5.33
N GLU A 150 -17.43 8.47 4.13
CA GLU A 150 -18.01 7.18 3.73
C GLU A 150 -16.93 6.09 3.63
N ARG A 151 -15.77 6.41 3.05
CA ARG A 151 -14.63 5.49 3.00
C ARG A 151 -14.18 5.09 4.40
N ALA A 152 -13.97 6.06 5.28
CA ALA A 152 -13.58 5.84 6.67
C ALA A 152 -14.62 5.02 7.45
N SER A 153 -15.90 5.34 7.28
CA SER A 153 -17.00 4.62 7.95
C SER A 153 -17.10 3.16 7.49
N ARG A 154 -16.96 2.91 6.19
CA ARG A 154 -16.94 1.55 5.64
C ARG A 154 -15.73 0.76 6.16
N PHE A 155 -14.55 1.36 6.19
CA PHE A 155 -13.36 0.70 6.72
C PHE A 155 -13.53 0.38 8.22
N ALA A 156 -14.03 1.34 9.02
CA ALA A 156 -14.28 1.14 10.43
C ALA A 156 -15.27 -0.01 10.70
N ALA A 157 -16.29 -0.18 9.85
CA ALA A 157 -17.21 -1.32 9.95
C ALA A 157 -16.49 -2.66 9.77
N ILE A 158 -15.54 -2.76 8.82
CA ILE A 158 -14.70 -3.95 8.62
C ILE A 158 -13.83 -4.20 9.85
N VAL A 159 -13.16 -3.16 10.36
CA VAL A 159 -12.31 -3.28 11.56
C VAL A 159 -13.13 -3.76 12.76
N ASN A 160 -14.31 -3.20 12.99
CA ASN A 160 -15.18 -3.57 14.11
C ASN A 160 -15.70 -5.01 13.99
N ALA A 161 -15.92 -5.51 12.76
CA ALA A 161 -16.31 -6.91 12.54
C ALA A 161 -15.20 -7.89 12.95
N ASN A 162 -13.92 -7.47 12.90
CA ASN A 162 -12.75 -8.29 13.24
C ASN A 162 -12.26 -8.11 14.69
N ARG A 163 -12.93 -7.30 15.51
CA ARG A 163 -12.61 -7.09 16.95
C ARG A 163 -13.46 -7.94 17.89
N LYS A 164 -14.45 -8.66 17.36
CA LYS A 164 -15.34 -9.56 18.10
C LYS A 164 -14.69 -10.92 18.25
#